data_AF-A0A1R1WZ66-F1
#
_entry.id   AF-A0A1R1WZ66-F1
#
_cell.length_a   1.000
_cell.length_b   1.000
_cell.length_c   1.000
_cell.angle_alpha   90.00
_cell.angle_beta   90.00
_cell.angle_gamma   90.00
#
_symmetry.space_group_name_H-M   'P 1'
#
loop_
_entity.id
_entity.type
_entity.pdbx_description
1 polymer ?
#
loop_
_entity_poly.entity_id
_entity_poly.type
_entity_poly.pdbx_seq_one_letter_code
_entity_poly.pdbx_strand_id
1 'polypeptide(L)'
;METPTKPRTSKHISKSTSPDLNALEYEIEQLKAELDALKAEHSSVAEKWGYPVQDAQVVVKNHIEHLHLYNETKDAAQLILGKLAEMQAKSIKQIHAEFNISSLD
;
A
#
# COMPACT_ATOMS: atom_id res chain seq x y z
N MET A 1 -71.58 -27.89 36.45
CA MET A 1 -71.39 -28.03 34.99
C MET A 1 -69.90 -28.05 34.73
N GLU A 2 -69.34 -29.24 34.55
CA GLU A 2 -67.95 -29.42 34.12
C GLU A 2 -67.90 -29.38 32.59
N THR A 3 -66.94 -28.66 32.02
CA THR A 3 -66.26 -28.99 30.76
C THR A 3 -64.90 -28.25 30.68
N PRO A 4 -63.92 -28.76 29.89
CA PRO A 4 -62.55 -28.90 30.36
C PRO A 4 -61.47 -28.18 29.52
N THR A 5 -60.25 -28.14 30.08
CA THR A 5 -58.92 -28.17 29.42
C THR A 5 -58.52 -27.09 28.40
N LYS A 6 -57.45 -26.34 28.74
CA LYS A 6 -56.09 -26.66 28.24
C LYS A 6 -55.01 -25.97 29.08
N PRO A 7 -53.95 -26.70 29.51
CA PRO A 7 -52.80 -26.05 30.12
C PRO A 7 -52.08 -25.20 29.07
N ARG A 8 -51.89 -23.92 29.37
CA ARG A 8 -51.00 -23.04 28.63
C ARG A 8 -49.59 -23.60 28.81
N THR A 9 -49.11 -24.31 27.80
CA THR A 9 -47.75 -24.85 27.78
C THR A 9 -46.78 -23.68 27.90
N SER A 10 -46.14 -23.59 29.06
CA SER A 10 -44.92 -22.82 29.25
C SER A 10 -43.91 -23.38 28.25
N LYS A 11 -43.76 -22.71 27.11
CA LYS A 11 -42.73 -23.05 26.14
C LYS A 11 -41.44 -22.54 26.77
N HIS A 12 -40.81 -23.47 27.49
CA HIS A 12 -39.43 -23.49 27.92
C HIS A 12 -38.58 -22.48 27.14
N ILE A 13 -38.06 -21.50 27.87
CA ILE A 13 -36.81 -20.84 27.54
C ILE A 13 -35.77 -21.97 27.50
N SER A 14 -35.47 -22.49 26.32
CA SER A 14 -34.31 -23.37 26.14
C SER A 14 -34.03 -23.55 24.65
N LYS A 15 -33.20 -22.66 24.14
CA LYS A 15 -32.01 -23.02 23.38
C LYS A 15 -31.17 -21.76 23.31
N SER A 16 -30.40 -21.54 24.38
CA SER A 16 -29.08 -20.96 24.22
C SER A 16 -28.39 -21.80 23.15
N THR A 17 -28.22 -21.25 21.95
CA THR A 17 -27.28 -21.79 20.96
C THR A 17 -25.91 -21.66 21.61
N SER A 18 -25.53 -22.63 22.43
CA SER A 18 -24.15 -22.80 22.86
C SER A 18 -23.38 -23.06 21.58
N PRO A 19 -22.45 -22.17 21.19
CA PRO A 19 -21.54 -22.48 20.10
C PRO A 19 -20.88 -23.82 20.43
N ASP A 20 -20.84 -24.75 19.47
CA ASP A 20 -20.17 -26.04 19.68
C ASP A 20 -18.69 -25.75 19.95
N LEU A 21 -18.27 -25.92 21.21
CA LEU A 21 -16.96 -25.53 21.70
C LEU A 21 -15.84 -26.18 20.88
N ASN A 22 -16.07 -27.39 20.37
CA ASN A 22 -15.11 -28.09 19.51
C ASN A 22 -15.00 -27.44 18.12
N ALA A 23 -16.10 -26.92 17.58
CA ALA A 23 -16.08 -26.20 16.31
C ALA A 23 -15.33 -24.86 16.45
N LEU A 24 -15.48 -24.18 17.60
CA LEU A 24 -14.73 -22.96 17.89
C LEU A 24 -13.25 -23.23 18.13
N GLU A 25 -12.90 -24.31 18.85
CA GLU A 25 -11.50 -24.71 19.04
C GLU A 25 -10.83 -25.03 17.69
N TYR A 26 -11.53 -25.72 16.79
CA TYR A 26 -11.04 -25.98 15.44
C TYR A 26 -10.87 -24.68 14.62
N GLU A 27 -11.83 -23.76 14.70
CA GLU A 27 -11.75 -22.47 14.00
C GLU A 27 -10.60 -21.60 14.54
N ILE A 28 -10.40 -21.57 15.86
CA ILE A 28 -9.27 -20.89 16.49
C ILE A 28 -7.94 -21.47 16.00
N GLU A 29 -7.84 -22.79 15.89
CA GLU A 29 -6.61 -23.44 15.46
C GLU A 29 -6.31 -23.17 13.97
N GLN A 30 -7.34 -23.14 13.13
CA GLN A 30 -7.20 -22.75 11.73
C GLN A 30 -6.77 -21.29 11.57
N LEU A 31 -7.41 -20.37 12.31
CA LEU A 31 -7.07 -18.95 12.27
C LEU A 31 -5.64 -18.69 12.77
N LYS A 32 -5.16 -19.43 13.78
CA LYS A 32 -3.76 -19.36 14.21
C LYS A 32 -2.81 -19.83 13.13
N ALA A 33 -3.10 -20.96 12.49
CA ALA A 33 -2.27 -21.49 11.41
C ALA A 33 -2.19 -20.52 10.22
N GLU A 34 -3.32 -19.89 9.85
CA GLU A 34 -3.37 -18.88 8.81
C GLU A 34 -2.59 -17.61 9.20
N LEU A 35 -2.71 -17.18 10.45
CA LEU A 35 -1.98 -16.04 10.99
C LEU A 35 -0.46 -16.27 11.01
N ASP A 36 -0.02 -17.48 11.37
CA ASP A 36 1.40 -17.83 11.36
C ASP A 36 1.96 -17.94 9.94
N ALA A 37 1.19 -18.49 9.00
CA ALA A 37 1.54 -18.50 7.58
C ALA A 37 1.68 -17.06 7.03
N LEU A 38 0.73 -16.19 7.34
CA LEU A 38 0.74 -14.79 6.91
C LEU A 38 1.90 -14.00 7.54
N LYS A 39 2.24 -14.26 8.81
CA LYS A 39 3.42 -13.67 9.46
C LYS A 39 4.73 -14.12 8.81
N ALA A 40 4.83 -15.39 8.42
CA ALA A 40 6.01 -15.92 7.73
C ALA A 40 6.17 -15.27 6.36
N GLU A 41 5.08 -15.12 5.59
CA GLU A 41 5.09 -14.41 4.32
C GLU A 41 5.48 -12.94 4.49
N HIS A 42 4.88 -12.24 5.46
CA HIS A 42 5.21 -10.85 5.77
C HIS A 42 6.69 -10.68 6.15
N SER A 43 7.26 -11.62 6.90
CA SER A 43 8.68 -11.59 7.28
C SER A 43 9.60 -11.81 6.07
N SER A 44 9.24 -12.74 5.19
CA SER A 44 9.96 -13.01 3.94
C SER A 44 9.96 -11.80 2.99
N VAL A 45 8.82 -11.11 2.88
CA VAL A 45 8.70 -9.89 2.07
C VAL A 45 9.51 -8.74 2.68
N ALA A 46 9.46 -8.58 4.00
CA ALA A 46 10.23 -7.55 4.70
C ALA A 46 11.75 -7.75 4.54
N GLU A 47 12.24 -9.00 4.63
CA GLU A 47 13.66 -9.33 4.44
C GLU A 47 14.13 -9.01 3.02
N LYS A 48 13.32 -9.32 2.00
CA LYS A 48 13.64 -9.03 0.59
C LYS A 48 13.69 -7.54 0.26
N TRP A 49 12.91 -6.72 0.93
CA TRP A 49 12.84 -5.27 0.67
C TRP A 49 13.93 -4.47 1.38
N GLY A 50 14.57 -5.01 2.42
CA GLY A 50 15.70 -4.35 3.11
C GLY A 50 15.33 -3.07 3.89
N TYR A 51 14.05 -2.69 3.90
CA TYR A 51 13.47 -1.62 4.70
C TYR A 51 12.22 -2.12 5.42
N PRO A 52 11.88 -1.58 6.60
CA PRO A 52 10.61 -1.87 7.25
C PRO A 52 9.45 -1.60 6.28
N VAL A 53 8.48 -2.51 6.18
CA VAL A 53 7.29 -2.36 5.31
C VAL A 53 6.54 -1.06 5.60
N GLN A 54 6.61 -0.57 6.85
CA GLN A 54 6.04 0.69 7.31
C GLN A 54 6.66 1.91 6.61
N ASP A 55 7.90 1.80 6.12
CA ASP A 55 8.63 2.87 5.45
C ASP A 55 8.49 2.80 3.93
N ALA A 56 7.92 1.74 3.36
CA ALA A 56 7.80 1.56 1.92
C ALA A 56 7.03 2.70 1.24
N GLN A 57 5.95 3.16 1.87
CA GLN A 57 5.16 4.28 1.36
C GLN A 57 5.96 5.60 1.40
N VAL A 58 6.80 5.79 2.42
CA VAL A 58 7.68 6.96 2.55
C VAL A 58 8.79 6.91 1.50
N VAL A 59 9.41 5.75 1.29
CA VAL A 59 10.45 5.55 0.26
C VAL A 59 9.90 5.85 -1.14
N VAL A 60 8.73 5.31 -1.47
CA VAL A 60 8.07 5.58 -2.77
C VAL A 60 7.72 7.06 -2.90
N LYS A 61 7.17 7.67 -1.85
CA LYS A 61 6.84 9.10 -1.85
C LYS A 61 8.08 9.96 -2.09
N ASN A 62 9.17 9.71 -1.37
CA ASN A 62 10.43 10.44 -1.52
C ASN A 62 10.99 10.27 -2.95
N HIS A 63 10.88 9.07 -3.52
CA HIS A 63 11.32 8.83 -4.89
C HIS A 63 10.50 9.63 -5.92
N ILE A 64 9.17 9.68 -5.74
CA ILE A 64 8.27 10.49 -6.58
C ILE A 64 8.63 11.98 -6.47
N GLU A 65 8.87 12.48 -5.24
CA GLU A 65 9.28 13.87 -5.02
C GLU A 65 10.62 14.19 -5.69
N HIS A 66 11.60 13.29 -5.60
CA HIS A 66 12.90 13.46 -6.26
C HIS A 66 12.76 13.49 -7.79
N LEU A 67 11.89 12.66 -8.38
CA LEU A 67 11.63 12.67 -9.82
C LEU A 67 10.99 13.99 -10.27
N HIS A 68 10.01 14.50 -9.51
CA HIS A 68 9.41 15.79 -9.81
C HIS A 68 10.44 16.92 -9.73
N LEU A 69 11.24 16.96 -8.67
CA LEU A 69 12.29 17.96 -8.49
C LEU A 69 13.32 17.93 -9.62
N TYR A 70 13.75 16.73 -10.03
CA TYR A 70 14.67 16.56 -11.15
C TYR A 70 14.06 17.11 -12.45
N ASN A 71 12.82 16.74 -12.77
CA ASN A 71 12.14 17.19 -13.98
C ASN A 71 11.94 18.71 -13.99
N GLU A 72 11.46 19.29 -12.89
CA GLU A 72 11.29 20.75 -12.77
C GLU A 72 12.62 21.50 -12.94
N THR A 73 13.70 20.98 -12.34
CA THR A 73 15.03 21.56 -12.47
C THR A 73 15.54 21.45 -13.91
N LYS A 74 15.36 20.29 -14.56
CA LYS A 74 15.73 20.04 -15.97
C LYS A 74 14.98 20.99 -16.89
N ASP A 75 13.67 21.15 -16.69
CA ASP A 75 12.82 22.02 -17.51
C ASP A 75 13.19 23.49 -17.35
N ALA A 76 13.43 23.95 -16.11
CA ALA A 76 13.89 25.30 -15.84
C ALA A 76 15.26 25.58 -16.49
N ALA A 77 16.20 24.64 -16.37
CA ALA A 77 17.50 24.74 -17.01
C ALA A 77 17.37 24.80 -18.55
N GLN A 78 16.53 23.94 -19.13
CA GLN A 78 16.30 23.90 -20.57
C GLN A 78 15.66 25.20 -21.08
N LEU A 79 14.75 25.81 -20.32
CA LEU A 79 14.16 27.11 -20.64
C LEU A 79 15.21 28.22 -20.66
N ILE A 80 16.11 28.24 -19.67
CA ILE A 80 17.20 29.22 -19.59
C ILE A 80 18.17 29.03 -20.77
N LEU A 81 18.53 27.78 -21.08
CA LEU A 81 19.38 27.45 -22.22
C LEU A 81 18.73 27.83 -23.55
N GLY A 82 17.41 27.69 -23.68
CA GLY A 82 16.63 28.14 -24.84
C GLY A 82 16.74 29.65 -25.05
N LYS A 83 16.51 30.43 -23.99
CA LYS A 83 16.67 31.89 -24.05
C LYS A 83 18.11 32.30 -24.36
N LEU A 84 19.09 31.61 -23.80
CA LEU A 84 20.50 31.86 -24.07
C LEU A 84 20.85 31.58 -25.54
N ALA A 85 20.33 30.48 -26.10
CA ALA A 85 20.50 30.12 -27.50
C ALA A 85 19.90 31.19 -28.43
N GLU A 86 18.69 31.67 -28.13
CA GLU A 86 18.03 32.77 -28.87
C GLU A 86 18.86 34.05 -28.84
N MET A 87 19.34 34.48 -27.66
CA MET A 87 20.16 35.68 -27.52
C MET A 87 21.49 35.60 -28.28
N GLN A 88 22.07 34.41 -28.37
CA GLN A 88 23.33 34.19 -29.08
C GLN A 88 23.13 33.85 -30.58
N ALA A 89 21.88 33.78 -31.06
CA ALA A 89 21.53 33.27 -32.40
C ALA A 89 22.16 31.90 -32.71
N LYS A 90 22.32 31.07 -31.67
CA LYS A 90 22.85 29.71 -31.76
C LYS A 90 21.74 28.70 -31.56
N SER A 91 21.92 27.49 -32.08
CA SER A 91 21.02 26.39 -31.77
C SER A 91 21.25 25.88 -30.34
N ILE A 92 20.20 25.33 -29.73
CA ILE A 92 20.28 24.71 -28.40
C ILE A 92 21.39 23.65 -28.31
N LYS A 93 21.62 22.89 -29.40
CA LYS A 93 22.67 21.87 -29.48
C LYS A 93 24.09 22.45 -29.41
N GLN A 94 24.30 23.63 -29.99
CA GLN A 94 25.60 24.32 -29.91
C GLN A 94 25.85 24.85 -28.51
N ILE A 95 24.82 25.40 -27.85
CA ILE A 95 24.91 25.80 -26.45
C ILE A 95 25.20 24.58 -25.55
N HIS A 96 24.51 23.46 -25.74
CA HIS A 96 24.78 22.23 -24.98
C HIS A 96 26.24 21.76 -25.15
N ALA A 97 26.77 21.80 -26.38
CA ALA A 97 28.18 21.47 -26.66
C ALA A 97 29.16 22.49 -26.03
N GLU A 98 28.84 23.79 -26.06
CA GLU A 98 29.68 24.84 -25.46
C GLU A 98 29.75 24.76 -23.93
N PHE A 99 28.64 24.38 -23.28
CA PHE A 99 28.56 24.23 -21.83
C PHE A 99 28.90 22.82 -21.34
N ASN A 100 29.37 21.92 -22.22
CA ASN A 100 29.61 20.50 -21.92
C ASN A 100 28.40 19.82 -21.25
N ILE A 101 27.19 20.30 -21.53
CA ILE A 101 25.95 19.66 -21.12
C ILE A 101 25.78 18.52 -22.12
N SER A 102 26.26 17.35 -21.73
CA SER A 102 25.92 16.15 -22.48
C SER A 102 24.41 16.06 -22.49
N SER A 103 23.80 15.91 -23.67
CA SER A 103 22.41 15.49 -23.79
C SER A 103 22.33 14.05 -23.27
N LEU A 104 22.44 13.88 -21.97
CA LEU A 104 22.38 12.60 -21.31
C LEU A 104 20.89 12.30 -21.09
N ASP A 105 20.51 11.13 -21.58
CA ASP A 105 19.18 10.51 -21.55
C ASP A 105 18.36 10.82 -20.28
#